data_AF-A0A9Q0RUY6-F1
#
_entry.id   AF-A0A9Q0RUY6-F1
#
_cell.length_a   1.000
_cell.length_b   1.000
_cell.length_c   1.000
_cell.angle_alpha   90.00
_cell.angle_beta   90.00
_cell.angle_gamma   90.00
#
_symmetry.space_group_name_H-M   'P 1'
#
loop_
_entity.id
_entity.type
_entity.pdbx_description
1 polymer ?
#
loop_
_entity_poly.entity_id
_entity_poly.type
_entity_poly.pdbx_seq_one_letter_code
_entity_poly.pdbx_strand_id
1 'polypeptide(L)'
;QAAFAKFPDLKLFALTNVGNVDTREKLVKHFGALDGKSLRKIACYLNLIPDELERPFDWHRVDENFLRELLISRHERRVSQLDALNEMPLYPTDDIIWDENIVPTEYFSGEGCLALPKLNLQFLTLHDYLLRNFNLFRLESTYEIRQDIEDAVSRMLPW
;
A
#
# COMPACT_ATOMS: atom_id res chain seq x y z
N GLN A 1 23.32 9.78 -4.55
CA GLN A 1 24.55 9.74 -5.37
C GLN A 1 24.26 9.98 -6.87
N ALA A 2 23.32 9.25 -7.49
CA ALA A 2 22.88 9.46 -8.87
C ALA A 2 22.53 10.93 -9.20
N ALA A 3 21.69 11.53 -8.36
CA ALA A 3 21.21 12.91 -8.51
C ALA A 3 22.35 13.94 -8.53
N PHE A 4 23.36 13.81 -7.65
CA PHE A 4 24.47 14.76 -7.59
C PHE A 4 25.39 14.72 -8.81
N ALA A 5 25.62 13.52 -9.38
CA ALA A 5 26.61 13.31 -10.42
C ALA A 5 26.08 13.57 -11.84
N LYS A 6 24.80 13.25 -12.11
CA LYS A 6 24.27 13.22 -13.48
C LYS A 6 23.10 14.18 -13.73
N PHE A 7 22.50 14.76 -12.69
CA PHE A 7 21.29 15.54 -12.80
C PHE A 7 21.45 16.92 -12.13
N PRO A 8 21.87 17.96 -12.88
CA PRO A 8 22.08 19.29 -12.32
C PRO A 8 20.80 19.88 -11.68
N ASP A 9 19.64 19.55 -12.24
CA ASP A 9 18.33 20.00 -11.74
C ASP A 9 17.99 19.44 -10.35
N LEU A 10 18.62 18.32 -9.96
CA LEU A 10 18.45 17.68 -8.66
C LEU A 10 19.63 17.91 -7.72
N LYS A 11 20.51 18.87 -8.01
CA LYS A 11 21.68 19.14 -7.17
C LYS A 11 21.28 19.61 -5.76
N LEU A 12 20.25 20.45 -5.65
CA LEU A 12 19.71 20.89 -4.36
C LEU A 12 19.12 19.70 -3.58
N PHE A 13 18.35 18.85 -4.25
CA PHE A 13 17.81 17.61 -3.67
C PHE A 13 18.93 16.70 -3.15
N ALA A 14 20.01 16.53 -3.92
CA ALA A 14 21.12 15.68 -3.56
C ALA A 14 21.98 16.19 -2.37
N LEU A 15 21.92 17.49 -2.09
CA LEU A 15 22.65 18.15 -0.99
C LEU A 15 21.78 18.32 0.27
N THR A 16 20.49 18.02 0.20
CA THR A 16 19.56 18.16 1.32
C THR A 16 19.64 16.92 2.23
N ASN A 17 19.38 17.09 3.53
CA ASN A 17 19.35 15.97 4.48
C ASN A 17 18.18 15.02 4.20
N VAL A 18 18.36 13.74 4.53
CA VAL A 18 17.39 12.67 4.25
C VAL A 18 15.99 12.99 4.81
N GLY A 19 15.89 13.48 6.04
CA GLY A 19 14.59 13.84 6.64
C GLY A 19 13.87 15.02 5.99
N ASN A 20 14.52 15.76 5.09
CA ASN A 20 13.87 16.79 4.27
C ASN A 20 13.61 16.36 2.84
N VAL A 21 13.87 15.10 2.48
CA VAL A 21 13.61 14.60 1.13
C VAL A 21 12.87 13.26 1.12
N ASP A 22 12.68 12.59 2.25
CA ASP A 22 12.10 11.25 2.34
C ASP A 22 10.56 11.21 2.41
N THR A 23 9.88 12.35 2.63
CA THR A 23 8.41 12.37 2.66
C THR A 23 7.81 12.46 1.27
N ARG A 24 6.67 11.78 1.07
CA ARG A 24 5.94 11.74 -0.20
C ARG A 24 5.68 13.13 -0.79
N GLU A 25 5.21 14.07 0.04
CA GLU A 25 4.94 15.45 -0.38
C GLU A 25 6.18 16.18 -0.92
N LYS A 26 7.34 15.98 -0.29
CA LYS A 26 8.59 16.61 -0.70
C LYS A 26 9.13 15.93 -1.97
N LEU A 27 9.03 14.60 -2.06
CA LEU A 27 9.39 13.86 -3.27
C LEU A 27 8.54 14.26 -4.47
N VAL A 28 7.23 14.47 -4.29
CA VAL A 28 6.34 14.98 -5.34
C VAL A 28 6.78 16.38 -5.79
N LYS A 29 7.18 17.27 -4.88
CA LYS A 29 7.68 18.60 -5.24
C LYS A 29 8.99 18.54 -6.03
N HIS A 30 9.93 17.68 -5.63
CA HIS A 30 11.22 17.56 -6.30
C HIS A 30 11.13 16.85 -7.65
N PHE A 31 10.43 15.71 -7.72
CA PHE A 31 10.27 14.94 -8.96
C PHE A 31 9.17 15.48 -9.87
N GLY A 32 8.22 16.28 -9.35
CA GLY A 32 7.17 16.93 -10.14
C GLY A 32 7.68 18.08 -11.01
N ALA A 33 8.82 18.68 -10.67
CA ALA A 33 9.45 19.73 -11.47
C ALA A 33 10.26 19.19 -12.67
N LEU A 34 10.44 17.88 -12.77
CA LEU A 34 11.22 17.23 -13.82
C LEU A 34 10.35 16.84 -15.01
N ASP A 35 10.95 16.88 -16.20
CA ASP A 35 10.36 16.36 -17.43
C ASP A 35 10.38 14.83 -17.48
N GLY A 36 9.44 14.24 -18.23
CA GLY A 36 9.34 12.79 -18.38
C GLY A 36 10.63 12.11 -18.88
N LYS A 37 11.45 12.80 -19.69
CA LYS A 37 12.73 12.26 -20.16
C LYS A 37 13.76 12.18 -19.03
N SER A 38 13.85 13.19 -18.17
CA SER A 38 14.73 13.15 -17.00
C SER A 38 14.28 12.10 -15.99
N LEU A 39 12.97 11.98 -15.74
CA LEU A 39 12.41 10.91 -14.88
C LEU A 39 12.81 9.52 -15.40
N ARG A 40 12.70 9.30 -16.72
CA ARG A 40 13.11 8.03 -17.34
C ARG A 40 14.61 7.77 -17.15
N LYS A 41 15.47 8.76 -17.42
CA LYS A 41 16.93 8.63 -17.22
C LYS A 41 17.28 8.27 -15.78
N ILE A 42 16.59 8.85 -14.80
CA ILE A 42 16.78 8.52 -13.38
C ILE A 42 16.36 7.08 -13.11
N ALA A 43 15.17 6.67 -13.58
CA ALA A 43 14.66 5.32 -13.38
C ALA A 43 15.57 4.25 -14.01
N CYS A 44 16.08 4.51 -15.22
CA CYS A 44 17.05 3.62 -15.87
C CYS A 44 18.38 3.56 -15.12
N TYR A 45 18.90 4.70 -14.64
CA TYR A 45 20.13 4.72 -13.83
C TYR A 45 19.99 3.93 -12.52
N LEU A 46 18.79 3.90 -11.94
CA LEU A 46 18.47 3.13 -10.74
C LEU A 46 18.12 1.66 -11.04
N ASN A 47 18.26 1.22 -12.30
CA ASN A 47 17.88 -0.10 -12.79
C ASN A 47 16.42 -0.47 -12.47
N LEU A 48 15.52 0.52 -12.45
CA LEU A 48 14.09 0.31 -12.23
C LEU A 48 13.35 0.00 -13.54
N ILE A 49 13.92 0.45 -14.67
CA ILE A 49 13.37 0.29 -16.03
C ILE A 49 14.54 0.01 -16.98
N PRO A 50 14.37 -0.88 -17.97
CA PRO A 50 15.40 -1.11 -18.98
C PRO A 50 15.64 0.13 -19.86
N ASP A 51 16.88 0.28 -20.35
CA ASP A 51 17.27 1.37 -21.26
C ASP A 51 16.58 1.24 -22.63
N GLU A 52 16.43 0.00 -23.12
CA GLU A 52 15.78 -0.36 -24.37
C GLU A 52 14.66 -1.38 -24.15
N LEU A 53 13.58 -1.25 -24.92
CA LEU A 53 12.48 -2.20 -24.94
C LEU A 53 12.87 -3.36 -25.83
N GLU A 54 13.35 -4.45 -25.23
CA GLU A 54 13.59 -5.69 -25.96
C GLU A 54 12.32 -6.55 -25.98
N ARG A 55 11.91 -7.01 -27.17
CA ARG A 55 10.84 -8.00 -27.31
C ARG A 55 11.27 -9.28 -26.57
N PRO A 56 10.40 -9.93 -25.79
CA PRO A 56 8.93 -9.85 -25.81
C PRO A 56 8.30 -8.93 -24.73
N PHE A 57 9.08 -8.18 -23.97
CA PHE A 57 8.60 -7.42 -22.80
C PHE A 57 8.12 -6.01 -23.18
N ASP A 58 7.20 -5.93 -24.16
CA ASP A 58 6.61 -4.66 -24.64
C ASP A 58 5.56 -4.06 -23.68
N TRP A 59 5.38 -4.63 -22.47
CA TRP A 59 4.35 -4.22 -21.50
C TRP A 59 4.79 -3.14 -20.50
N HIS A 60 6.04 -2.67 -20.57
CA HIS A 60 6.51 -1.64 -19.64
C HIS A 60 5.83 -0.29 -19.93
N ARG A 61 5.00 0.17 -19.00
CA ARG A 61 4.45 1.53 -19.05
C ARG A 61 5.56 2.53 -18.74
N VAL A 62 5.68 3.55 -19.57
CA VAL A 62 6.67 4.64 -19.43
C VAL A 62 5.95 5.99 -19.33
N ASP A 63 4.69 5.95 -18.92
CA ASP A 63 3.87 7.15 -18.70
C ASP A 63 4.54 8.04 -17.65
N GLU A 64 4.53 9.36 -17.84
CA GLU A 64 5.17 10.29 -16.90
C GLU A 64 4.64 10.13 -15.47
N ASN A 65 3.33 9.93 -15.34
CA ASN A 65 2.68 9.66 -14.06
C ASN A 65 3.19 8.37 -13.42
N PHE A 66 3.39 7.31 -14.20
CA PHE A 66 3.91 6.04 -13.71
C PHE A 66 5.37 6.18 -13.27
N LEU A 67 6.23 6.82 -14.08
CA LEU A 67 7.64 7.06 -13.75
C LEU A 67 7.78 7.87 -12.47
N ARG A 68 6.95 8.90 -12.32
CA ARG A 68 6.91 9.73 -11.12
C ARG A 68 6.52 8.89 -9.91
N GLU A 69 5.44 8.12 -10.00
CA GLU A 69 4.96 7.28 -8.91
C GLU A 69 5.97 6.17 -8.54
N LEU A 70 6.64 5.58 -9.53
CA LEU A 70 7.69 4.59 -9.34
C LEU A 70 8.86 5.15 -8.53
N LEU A 71 9.31 6.36 -8.86
CA LEU A 71 10.42 7.00 -8.13
C LEU A 71 10.00 7.42 -6.72
N ILE A 72 8.77 7.91 -6.54
CA ILE A 72 8.25 8.33 -5.24
C ILE A 72 8.05 7.12 -4.31
N SER A 73 7.26 6.12 -4.72
CA SER A 73 6.94 4.93 -3.90
C SER A 73 8.17 4.12 -3.51
N ARG A 74 9.24 4.18 -4.31
CA ARG A 74 10.51 3.51 -4.01
C ARG A 74 11.32 4.20 -2.91
N HIS A 75 11.23 5.52 -2.79
CA HIS A 75 12.09 6.33 -1.91
C HIS A 75 11.33 7.01 -0.76
N GLU A 76 10.00 6.94 -0.73
CA GLU A 76 9.23 7.47 0.37
C GLU A 76 9.50 6.71 1.67
N ARG A 77 9.48 7.44 2.78
CA ARG A 77 9.61 6.88 4.12
C ARG A 77 8.44 5.93 4.39
N ARG A 78 8.76 4.69 4.73
CA ARG A 78 7.77 3.68 5.13
C ARG A 78 7.54 3.73 6.63
N VAL A 79 6.28 3.63 7.03
CA VAL A 79 5.89 3.48 8.43
C VAL A 79 6.28 2.09 8.91
N SER A 80 6.65 1.97 10.19
CA SER A 80 6.93 0.67 10.80
C SER A 80 5.66 -0.19 10.82
N GLN A 81 5.81 -1.49 10.61
CA GLN A 81 4.69 -2.43 10.74
C GLN A 81 4.10 -2.42 12.15
N LEU A 82 4.94 -2.17 13.17
CA LEU A 82 4.49 -2.04 14.56
C LEU A 82 3.70 -0.74 14.80
N ASP A 83 4.13 0.38 14.22
CA ASP A 83 3.44 1.66 14.37
C ASP A 83 2.06 1.58 13.71
N ALA A 84 1.99 1.03 12.50
CA ALA A 84 0.73 0.80 11.79
C ALA A 84 -0.22 -0.14 12.57
N LEU A 85 0.31 -1.15 13.27
CA LEU A 85 -0.48 -2.03 14.13
C LEU A 85 -0.98 -1.30 15.39
N ASN A 86 -0.14 -0.47 16.02
CA ASN A 86 -0.51 0.28 17.22
C ASN A 86 -1.55 1.38 16.94
N GLU A 87 -1.56 1.93 15.73
CA GLU A 87 -2.55 2.90 15.26
C GLU A 87 -3.90 2.26 14.90
N MET A 88 -3.95 0.93 14.78
CA MET A 88 -5.15 0.22 14.34
C MET A 88 -6.20 0.15 15.47
N PRO A 89 -7.45 0.60 15.24
CA PRO A 89 -8.49 0.50 16.25
C PRO A 89 -8.86 -0.95 16.55
N LEU A 90 -9.14 -1.23 17.81
CA LEU A 90 -9.56 -2.55 18.28
C LEU A 90 -10.98 -2.91 17.82
N TYR A 91 -11.88 -1.92 17.80
CA TYR A 91 -13.27 -2.10 17.39
C TYR A 91 -13.47 -1.75 15.91
N PRO A 92 -14.36 -2.47 15.21
CA PRO A 92 -14.68 -2.18 13.83
C PRO A 92 -15.56 -0.93 13.71
N THR A 93 -15.42 -0.20 12.60
CA THR A 93 -16.29 0.90 12.19
C THR A 93 -17.38 0.40 11.24
N ASP A 94 -18.46 1.15 11.07
CA ASP A 94 -19.56 0.83 10.15
C ASP A 94 -19.09 0.47 8.72
N ASP A 95 -18.10 1.18 8.21
CA ASP A 95 -17.46 0.86 6.92
C ASP A 95 -16.88 -0.56 6.86
N ILE A 96 -16.31 -1.04 7.97
CA ILE A 96 -15.67 -2.36 8.05
C ILE A 96 -16.73 -3.44 8.25
N ILE A 97 -17.70 -3.19 9.12
CA ILE A 97 -18.63 -4.24 9.52
C ILE A 97 -19.49 -4.67 8.31
N TRP A 98 -19.88 -3.73 7.45
CA TRP A 98 -20.73 -4.01 6.27
C TRP A 98 -19.94 -4.30 4.97
N ASP A 99 -18.60 -4.29 4.99
CA ASP A 99 -17.79 -4.64 3.80
C ASP A 99 -17.65 -6.15 3.62
N GLU A 100 -18.39 -6.69 2.66
CA GLU A 100 -18.43 -8.13 2.35
C GLU A 100 -17.12 -8.69 1.78
N ASN A 101 -16.19 -7.86 1.34
CA ASN A 101 -14.89 -8.32 0.83
C ASN A 101 -13.93 -8.76 1.95
N ILE A 102 -14.16 -8.25 3.16
CA ILE A 102 -13.36 -8.51 4.37
C ILE A 102 -14.17 -9.21 5.47
N VAL A 103 -15.48 -8.96 5.54
CA VAL A 103 -16.42 -9.63 6.46
C VAL A 103 -17.48 -10.35 5.61
N PRO A 104 -17.16 -11.55 5.08
CA PRO A 104 -18.07 -12.29 4.22
C PRO A 104 -19.29 -12.78 5.02
N THR A 105 -20.42 -12.94 4.33
CA THR A 105 -21.59 -13.61 4.91
C THR A 105 -21.43 -15.13 4.87
N GLU A 106 -22.23 -15.85 5.68
CA GLU A 106 -22.32 -17.32 5.64
C GLU A 106 -22.65 -17.88 4.24
N TYR A 107 -23.26 -17.07 3.36
CA TYR A 107 -23.64 -17.45 2.00
C TYR A 107 -22.54 -17.27 0.95
N PHE A 108 -21.30 -16.97 1.36
CA PHE A 108 -20.21 -16.80 0.43
C PHE A 108 -19.93 -18.08 -0.38
N SER A 109 -20.13 -18.02 -1.69
CA SER A 109 -20.04 -19.19 -2.60
C SER A 109 -18.61 -19.71 -2.82
N GLY A 110 -17.59 -18.95 -2.43
CA GLY A 110 -16.19 -19.29 -2.70
C GLY A 110 -15.74 -19.03 -4.13
N GLU A 111 -16.61 -18.51 -5.00
CA GLU A 111 -16.28 -18.22 -6.41
C GLU A 111 -15.45 -16.94 -6.57
N GLY A 112 -15.54 -16.00 -5.61
CA GLY A 112 -14.76 -14.76 -5.57
C GLY A 112 -13.51 -14.86 -4.70
N CYS A 113 -12.60 -13.89 -4.85
CA CYS A 113 -11.48 -13.73 -3.92
C CYS A 113 -11.86 -12.76 -2.80
N LEU A 114 -11.53 -13.12 -1.56
CA LEU A 114 -11.65 -12.23 -0.40
C LEU A 114 -10.30 -11.63 -0.05
N ALA A 115 -10.31 -10.42 0.49
CA ALA A 115 -9.10 -9.71 0.95
C ALA A 115 -8.63 -10.20 2.34
N LEU A 116 -8.64 -11.52 2.54
CA LEU A 116 -8.35 -12.17 3.81
C LEU A 116 -6.95 -12.80 3.85
N PRO A 117 -6.21 -12.69 4.97
CA PRO A 117 -4.99 -13.43 5.17
C PRO A 117 -5.25 -14.95 5.12
N LYS A 118 -4.33 -15.69 4.50
CA LYS A 118 -4.41 -17.16 4.45
C LYS A 118 -3.46 -17.78 5.46
N LEU A 119 -3.98 -18.73 6.25
CA LEU A 119 -3.19 -19.59 7.12
C LEU A 119 -2.79 -20.84 6.35
N ASN A 120 -1.49 -21.14 6.32
CA ASN A 120 -0.93 -22.35 5.76
C ASN A 120 0.22 -22.82 6.68
N LEU A 121 1.12 -23.67 6.20
CA LEU A 121 2.20 -24.24 7.01
C LEU A 121 3.38 -23.30 7.26
N GLN A 122 3.59 -22.29 6.41
CA GLN A 122 4.77 -21.43 6.45
C GLN A 122 4.40 -19.94 6.52
N PHE A 123 5.19 -19.21 7.31
CA PHE A 123 5.07 -17.77 7.51
C PHE A 123 6.46 -17.13 7.36
N LEU A 124 6.52 -15.87 6.90
CA LEU A 124 7.79 -15.20 6.63
C LEU A 124 8.58 -14.92 7.92
N THR A 125 7.87 -14.52 8.96
CA THR A 125 8.42 -14.21 10.29
C THR A 125 7.36 -14.51 11.36
N LEU A 126 7.75 -14.49 12.63
CA LEU A 126 6.80 -14.57 13.75
C LEU A 126 5.78 -13.41 13.72
N HIS A 127 6.22 -12.21 13.32
CA HIS A 127 5.34 -11.04 13.21
C HIS A 127 4.26 -11.26 12.13
N ASP A 128 4.63 -11.80 10.96
CA ASP A 128 3.68 -12.16 9.90
C ASP A 128 2.65 -13.18 10.40
N TYR A 129 3.08 -14.23 11.12
CA TYR A 129 2.16 -15.19 11.73
C TYR A 129 1.15 -14.54 12.67
N LEU A 130 1.63 -13.73 13.62
CA LEU A 130 0.79 -13.07 14.62
C LEU A 130 -0.18 -12.08 13.97
N LEU A 131 0.28 -11.29 13.01
CA LEU A 131 -0.54 -10.29 12.32
C LEU A 131 -1.67 -10.94 11.52
N ARG A 132 -1.42 -12.08 10.86
CA ARG A 132 -2.47 -12.81 10.14
C ARG A 132 -3.54 -13.36 11.07
N ASN A 133 -3.12 -13.99 12.18
CA ASN A 133 -4.06 -14.51 13.17
C ASN A 133 -4.87 -13.39 13.83
N PHE A 134 -4.21 -12.28 14.19
CA PHE A 134 -4.87 -11.10 14.74
C PHE A 134 -5.94 -10.55 13.79
N ASN A 135 -5.62 -10.38 12.51
CA ASN A 135 -6.57 -9.85 11.53
C ASN A 135 -7.75 -10.80 11.31
N LEU A 136 -7.52 -12.11 11.21
CA LEU A 136 -8.58 -13.10 11.02
C LEU A 136 -9.52 -13.15 12.23
N PHE A 137 -8.98 -13.19 13.44
CA PHE A 137 -9.77 -13.18 14.67
C PHE A 137 -10.63 -11.91 14.75
N ARG A 138 -10.04 -10.76 14.46
CA ARG A 138 -10.76 -9.49 14.48
C ARG A 138 -11.91 -9.45 13.46
N LEU A 139 -11.70 -9.97 12.25
CA LEU A 139 -12.75 -9.98 11.21
C LEU A 139 -13.85 -10.99 11.51
N GLU A 140 -13.52 -12.13 12.11
CA GLU A 140 -14.52 -13.10 12.57
C GLU A 140 -15.37 -12.54 13.72
N SER A 141 -14.76 -11.92 14.74
CA SER A 141 -15.53 -11.23 15.78
C SER A 141 -16.37 -10.07 15.22
N THR A 142 -15.90 -9.42 14.14
CA THR A 142 -16.68 -8.37 13.46
C THR A 142 -17.93 -8.94 12.79
N TYR A 143 -17.88 -10.17 12.27
CA TYR A 143 -19.04 -10.88 11.74
C TYR A 143 -20.08 -11.16 12.83
N GLU A 144 -19.66 -11.60 14.01
CA GLU A 144 -20.59 -11.81 15.14
C GLU A 144 -21.25 -10.48 15.57
N ILE A 145 -20.46 -9.42 15.70
CA ILE A 145 -20.96 -8.07 16.01
C ILE A 145 -22.00 -7.61 14.99
N ARG A 146 -21.81 -7.91 13.70
CA ARG A 146 -22.80 -7.62 12.65
C ARG A 146 -24.13 -8.29 12.93
N GLN A 147 -24.12 -9.60 13.20
CA GLN A 147 -25.33 -10.36 13.46
C GLN A 147 -26.06 -9.82 14.69
N ASP A 148 -25.33 -9.49 15.76
CA ASP A 148 -25.89 -8.92 16.99
C ASP A 148 -26.53 -7.54 16.73
N ILE A 149 -25.89 -6.68 15.94
CA ILE A 149 -26.43 -5.37 15.58
C ILE A 149 -27.70 -5.53 14.72
N GLU A 150 -27.68 -6.39 13.70
CA GLU A 150 -28.84 -6.64 12.83
C GLU A 150 -30.03 -7.18 13.64
N ASP A 151 -29.82 -8.12 14.56
CA ASP A 151 -30.87 -8.66 15.43
C ASP A 151 -31.39 -7.63 16.44
N ALA A 152 -30.51 -6.91 17.13
CA ALA A 152 -30.92 -5.93 18.14
C ALA A 152 -31.68 -4.76 17.51
N VAL A 153 -31.16 -4.18 16.43
CA VAL A 153 -31.77 -3.01 15.77
C VAL A 153 -33.10 -3.40 15.12
N SER A 154 -33.19 -4.58 14.49
CA SER A 154 -34.45 -5.04 13.89
C SER A 154 -35.55 -5.23 14.94
N ARG A 155 -35.22 -5.75 16.13
CA ARG A 155 -36.16 -5.91 17.27
C ARG A 155 -36.58 -4.60 17.89
N MET A 156 -35.69 -3.61 17.95
CA MET A 156 -36.01 -2.30 18.49
C MET A 156 -37.05 -1.56 17.65
N LEU A 157 -37.21 -1.96 16.38
CA LEU A 157 -38.08 -1.33 15.40
C LEU A 157 -37.90 0.20 15.47
N PRO A 158 -36.76 0.75 15.05
CA PRO A 158 -36.57 2.20 15.00
C PRO A 158 -37.50 2.78 13.91
N TRP A 159 -38.68 3.21 14.32
CA TRP A 159 -39.63 4.00 13.52
C TRP A 159 -39.28 5.49 13.63
#